data_AF-A0A9D5CDA9-F1
#
_entry.id   AF-A0A9D5CDA9-F1
#
_cell.length_a   1.000
_cell.length_b   1.000
_cell.length_c   1.000
_cell.angle_alpha   90.00
_cell.angle_beta   90.00
_cell.angle_gamma   90.00
#
_symmetry.space_group_name_H-M   'P 1'
#
loop_
_entity.id
_entity.type
_entity.pdbx_description
1 polymer ?
#
loop_
_entity_poly.entity_id
_entity_poly.type
_entity_poly.pdbx_seq_one_letter_code
_entity_poly.pdbx_strand_id
1 'polypeptide(L)'
;MRYPLVDVVVGLFSNLGPPNFDDTKTYFLKLGLECEVAKIDTQAGVVANASKIKELIEKLYYRSRKRVLILGHSKGGLDSAAALSIYWNQLRDKVAGLVLAQSPYAGNPIASDILSQGLLKHVNLKKEVMEIIMSGILNGDLRAIEDLTYEKRREFLRSYPLPREIPVVSFHTETKINMSILTKFYEVAKVEFSVTAPVGVRSFSKISVPWPLSSGLAMMAALLDLRYSEKSDGLVTRKDAEAPGSVVVRSRRNLDHGWIVLPCLNEDPKEANNCQVIEALFTLLMEVAGRKGFLLPTY
;
A
#
# COMPACT_ATOMS: atom_id res chain seq x y z
N MET A 1 -15.59 19.85 13.79
CA MET A 1 -14.62 20.65 13.04
C MET A 1 -15.09 20.72 11.60
N ARG A 2 -15.28 21.91 11.03
CA ARG A 2 -15.38 22.03 9.57
C ARG A 2 -13.96 21.80 9.06
N TYR A 3 -13.72 20.70 8.34
CA TYR A 3 -12.44 20.48 7.66
C TYR A 3 -12.09 21.75 6.89
N PRO A 4 -10.88 22.31 7.03
CA PRO A 4 -10.42 23.34 6.11
C PRO A 4 -10.70 22.84 4.70
N LEU A 5 -11.26 23.71 3.87
CA LEU A 5 -11.53 23.44 2.48
C LEU A 5 -10.25 22.88 1.85
N VAL A 6 -10.23 21.58 1.57
CA VAL A 6 -9.04 20.81 1.15
C VAL A 6 -9.50 19.77 0.14
N ASP A 7 -8.75 19.63 -0.95
CA ASP A 7 -9.02 18.60 -1.94
C ASP A 7 -8.30 17.31 -1.55
N VAL A 8 -8.95 16.18 -1.75
CA VAL A 8 -8.40 14.86 -1.42
C VAL A 8 -7.88 14.20 -2.69
N VAL A 9 -6.57 13.93 -2.73
CA VAL A 9 -5.99 12.98 -3.67
C VAL A 9 -5.98 11.63 -2.98
N VAL A 10 -6.79 10.71 -3.46
CA VAL A 10 -6.73 9.31 -3.05
C VAL A 10 -6.00 8.53 -4.14
N GLY A 11 -4.98 7.77 -3.76
CA GLY A 11 -4.25 6.90 -4.67
C GLY A 11 -4.15 5.47 -4.18
N LEU A 12 -3.81 4.50 -5.01
CA LEU A 12 -3.61 4.52 -6.46
C LEU A 12 -3.48 3.04 -6.85
N PHE A 13 -4.58 2.43 -7.30
CA PHE A 13 -4.72 0.98 -7.44
C PHE A 13 -4.55 0.52 -8.90
N SER A 14 -4.05 -0.70 -9.07
CA SER A 14 -3.88 -1.41 -10.35
C SER A 14 -5.18 -1.47 -11.17
N ASN A 15 -5.05 -1.45 -12.50
CA ASN A 15 -6.14 -1.54 -13.51
C ASN A 15 -7.00 -2.84 -13.48
N LEU A 16 -7.23 -3.48 -12.33
CA LEU A 16 -8.03 -4.71 -12.22
C LEU A 16 -9.38 -4.46 -11.53
N GLY A 17 -10.35 -3.95 -12.30
CA GLY A 17 -11.79 -4.06 -11.99
C GLY A 17 -12.34 -3.18 -10.84
N PRO A 18 -13.68 -3.07 -10.66
CA PRO A 18 -14.31 -2.04 -9.84
C PRO A 18 -14.58 -2.48 -8.38
N PRO A 19 -14.71 -1.55 -7.39
CA PRO A 19 -14.48 -0.11 -7.43
C PRO A 19 -13.25 0.34 -6.61
N ASN A 20 -12.62 1.39 -7.13
CA ASN A 20 -11.41 2.05 -6.63
C ASN A 20 -11.82 3.25 -5.79
N PHE A 21 -11.84 3.15 -4.46
CA PHE A 21 -12.21 4.26 -3.57
C PHE A 21 -13.54 4.97 -3.94
N ASP A 22 -14.44 4.32 -4.69
CA ASP A 22 -15.65 4.98 -5.18
C ASP A 22 -16.62 5.27 -4.03
N ASP A 23 -16.71 4.35 -3.07
CA ASP A 23 -17.43 4.55 -1.80
C ASP A 23 -16.81 5.70 -1.01
N THR A 24 -15.48 5.75 -0.93
CA THR A 24 -14.73 6.82 -0.27
C THR A 24 -14.98 8.17 -0.91
N LYS A 25 -14.95 8.23 -2.25
CA LYS A 25 -15.25 9.44 -3.02
C LYS A 25 -16.69 9.89 -2.78
N THR A 26 -17.64 8.97 -2.82
CA THR A 26 -19.06 9.25 -2.54
C THR A 26 -19.26 9.74 -1.10
N TYR A 27 -18.56 9.13 -0.15
CA TYR A 27 -18.58 9.50 1.25
C TYR A 27 -18.03 10.92 1.47
N PHE A 28 -16.85 11.24 0.93
CA PHE A 28 -16.27 12.57 1.04
C PHE A 28 -17.06 13.64 0.31
N LEU A 29 -17.66 13.32 -0.83
CA LEU A 29 -18.55 14.23 -1.54
C LEU A 29 -19.77 14.62 -0.67
N LYS A 30 -20.35 13.67 0.08
CA LYS A 30 -21.43 13.95 1.06
C LYS A 30 -20.97 14.85 2.21
N LEU A 31 -19.68 14.82 2.56
CA LEU A 31 -19.06 15.72 3.53
C LEU A 31 -18.67 17.08 2.93
N GLY A 32 -18.92 17.32 1.64
CA GLY A 32 -18.56 18.56 0.94
C GLY A 32 -17.08 18.67 0.57
N LEU A 33 -16.35 17.55 0.54
CA LEU A 33 -14.95 17.48 0.16
C LEU A 33 -14.83 17.03 -1.31
N GLU A 34 -14.04 17.77 -2.09
CA GLU A 34 -13.70 17.36 -3.45
C GLU A 34 -12.64 16.26 -3.40
N CYS A 35 -12.94 15.11 -4.00
CA CYS A 35 -12.05 13.96 -4.02
C CYS A 35 -11.74 13.56 -5.46
N GLU A 36 -10.46 13.47 -5.80
CA GLU A 36 -9.97 12.97 -7.08
C GLU A 36 -9.13 11.71 -6.85
N VAL A 37 -9.45 10.65 -7.59
CA VAL A 37 -8.61 9.45 -7.66
C VAL A 37 -7.62 9.66 -8.80
N ALA A 38 -6.33 9.65 -8.49
CA ALA A 38 -5.30 9.82 -9.50
C ALA A 38 -5.34 8.65 -10.51
N LYS A 39 -5.12 8.95 -11.79
CA LYS A 39 -4.95 7.93 -12.83
C LYS A 39 -3.46 7.83 -13.16
N ILE A 40 -2.72 7.04 -12.40
CA ILE A 40 -1.31 6.77 -12.74
C ILE A 40 -1.18 5.42 -13.42
N ASP A 41 -0.05 5.24 -14.07
CA ASP A 41 0.32 3.96 -14.61
C ASP A 41 0.90 3.09 -13.49
N THR A 42 0.17 2.04 -13.11
CA THR A 42 0.59 1.15 -12.03
C THR A 42 1.79 0.28 -12.39
N GLN A 43 2.11 0.17 -13.67
CA GLN A 43 3.29 -0.54 -14.17
C GLN A 43 4.52 0.38 -14.15
N ALA A 44 4.34 1.69 -14.32
CA ALA A 44 5.44 2.64 -14.26
C ALA A 44 6.11 2.69 -12.87
N GLY A 45 7.43 2.87 -12.89
CA GLY A 45 8.24 3.02 -11.68
C GLY A 45 7.84 4.25 -10.85
N VAL A 46 8.26 4.25 -9.58
CA VAL A 46 7.92 5.26 -8.58
C VAL A 46 8.29 6.67 -9.03
N VAL A 47 9.50 6.84 -9.58
CA VAL A 47 9.97 8.14 -10.09
C VAL A 47 9.17 8.60 -11.31
N ALA A 48 8.78 7.68 -12.19
CA ALA A 48 8.01 8.00 -13.38
C ALA A 48 6.60 8.48 -13.05
N ASN A 49 5.99 7.98 -11.97
CA ASN A 49 4.68 8.44 -11.51
C ASN A 49 4.72 9.74 -10.71
N ALA A 50 5.87 10.09 -10.12
CA ALA A 50 6.03 11.29 -9.30
C ALA A 50 5.65 12.59 -10.04
N SER A 51 6.00 12.71 -11.32
CA SER A 51 5.67 13.88 -12.14
C SER A 51 4.16 14.02 -12.38
N LYS A 52 3.47 12.91 -12.67
CA LYS A 52 2.01 12.88 -12.86
C LYS A 52 1.26 13.26 -11.59
N ILE A 53 1.72 12.77 -10.43
CA ILE A 53 1.14 13.13 -9.13
C ILE A 53 1.36 14.62 -8.85
N LYS A 54 2.56 15.13 -9.14
CA LYS A 54 2.87 16.56 -9.03
C LYS A 54 1.93 17.42 -9.88
N GLU A 55 1.72 17.08 -11.15
CA GLU A 55 0.77 17.77 -12.04
C GLU A 55 -0.66 17.72 -11.51
N LEU A 56 -1.09 16.58 -10.96
CA LEU A 56 -2.42 16.46 -10.38
C LEU A 56 -2.61 17.36 -9.14
N ILE A 57 -1.63 17.37 -8.23
CA ILE A 57 -1.66 18.25 -7.05
C ILE A 57 -1.74 19.71 -7.48
N GLU A 58 -0.94 20.12 -8.46
CA GLU A 58 -0.97 21.49 -8.99
C GLU A 58 -2.34 21.81 -9.61
N LYS A 59 -2.89 20.91 -10.44
CA LYS A 59 -4.21 21.08 -11.05
C LYS A 59 -5.31 21.28 -10.00
N LEU A 60 -5.35 20.45 -8.97
CA LEU A 60 -6.34 20.54 -7.90
C LEU A 60 -6.18 21.85 -7.12
N TYR A 61 -4.95 22.16 -6.70
CA TYR A 61 -4.65 23.41 -6.01
C TYR A 61 -5.03 24.64 -6.83
N TYR A 62 -4.73 24.69 -8.14
CA TYR A 62 -5.07 25.85 -8.97
C TYR A 62 -6.58 25.98 -9.21
N ARG A 63 -7.31 24.86 -9.26
CA ARG A 63 -8.76 24.82 -9.42
C ARG A 63 -9.48 25.36 -8.19
N SER A 64 -9.08 24.93 -7.00
CA SER A 64 -9.82 25.20 -5.76
C SER A 64 -9.18 26.27 -4.87
N ARG A 65 -7.88 26.54 -5.06
CA ARG A 65 -7.01 27.33 -4.16
C ARG A 65 -6.91 26.75 -2.75
N LYS A 66 -7.22 25.47 -2.61
CA LYS A 66 -7.17 24.70 -1.38
C LYS A 66 -5.91 23.85 -1.38
N ARG A 67 -5.29 23.68 -0.22
CA ARG A 67 -4.21 22.71 -0.08
C ARG A 67 -4.78 21.30 -0.23
N VAL A 68 -3.94 20.38 -0.68
CA VAL A 68 -4.32 19.01 -1.04
C VAL A 68 -3.93 18.04 0.09
N LEU A 69 -4.87 17.24 0.57
CA LEU A 69 -4.57 16.05 1.39
C LEU A 69 -4.35 14.86 0.48
N ILE A 70 -3.30 14.08 0.76
CA ILE A 70 -2.96 12.91 -0.06
C ILE A 70 -3.12 11.66 0.78
N LEU A 71 -3.88 10.68 0.29
CA LEU A 71 -3.87 9.30 0.76
C LEU A 71 -3.23 8.44 -0.33
N GLY A 72 -2.08 7.84 -0.06
CA GLY A 72 -1.48 6.87 -0.95
C GLY A 72 -1.57 5.48 -0.36
N HIS A 73 -2.27 4.57 -1.03
CA HIS A 73 -2.30 3.15 -0.71
C HIS A 73 -1.18 2.39 -1.42
N SER A 74 -0.56 1.42 -0.74
CA SER A 74 0.42 0.51 -1.33
C SER A 74 1.54 1.27 -2.09
N LYS A 75 1.84 0.88 -3.35
CA LYS A 75 2.78 1.61 -4.22
C LYS A 75 2.38 3.08 -4.44
N GLY A 76 1.09 3.41 -4.47
CA GLY A 76 0.59 4.78 -4.57
C GLY A 76 1.08 5.72 -3.45
N GLY A 77 1.32 5.18 -2.26
CA GLY A 77 1.99 5.90 -1.17
C GLY A 77 3.45 6.23 -1.47
N LEU A 78 4.18 5.33 -2.13
CA LEU A 78 5.56 5.58 -2.55
C LEU A 78 5.63 6.61 -3.66
N ASP A 79 4.73 6.50 -4.65
CA ASP A 79 4.65 7.43 -5.77
C ASP A 79 4.33 8.86 -5.26
N SER A 80 3.42 8.96 -4.29
CA SER A 80 3.07 10.22 -3.62
C SER A 80 4.24 10.78 -2.80
N ALA A 81 4.89 9.94 -2.00
CA ALA A 81 6.09 10.33 -1.26
C ALA A 81 7.21 10.79 -2.20
N ALA A 82 7.39 10.13 -3.34
CA ALA A 82 8.38 10.50 -4.34
C ALA A 82 8.07 11.86 -4.99
N ALA A 83 6.81 12.12 -5.34
CA ALA A 83 6.40 13.44 -5.83
C ALA A 83 6.74 14.55 -4.84
N LEU A 84 6.46 14.32 -3.56
CA LEU A 84 6.73 15.26 -2.48
C LEU A 84 8.23 15.44 -2.22
N SER A 85 9.03 14.38 -2.27
CA SER A 85 10.48 14.47 -2.08
C SER A 85 11.19 15.16 -3.25
N ILE A 86 10.83 14.81 -4.49
CA ILE A 86 11.50 15.32 -5.70
C ILE A 86 11.10 16.77 -5.97
N TYR A 87 9.80 17.09 -5.81
CA TYR A 87 9.23 18.39 -6.20
C TYR A 87 8.84 19.26 -5.01
N TRP A 88 9.42 19.03 -3.83
CA TRP A 88 9.02 19.70 -2.58
C TRP A 88 8.90 21.21 -2.71
N ASN A 89 9.90 21.86 -3.28
CA ASN A 89 9.92 23.31 -3.46
C ASN A 89 8.72 23.85 -4.25
N GLN A 90 8.17 23.04 -5.15
CA GLN A 90 7.00 23.39 -5.96
C GLN A 90 5.68 23.03 -5.26
N LEU A 91 5.69 22.03 -4.37
CA LEU A 91 4.48 21.44 -3.78
C LEU A 91 4.19 21.87 -2.33
N ARG A 92 5.19 22.39 -1.59
CA ARG A 92 5.09 22.66 -0.14
C ARG A 92 3.88 23.52 0.27
N ASP A 93 3.57 24.53 -0.53
CA ASP A 93 2.47 25.47 -0.27
C ASP A 93 1.12 24.94 -0.79
N LYS A 94 1.13 23.82 -1.52
CA LYS A 94 -0.03 23.22 -2.18
C LYS A 94 -0.55 21.97 -1.48
N VAL A 95 0.21 21.36 -0.58
CA VAL A 95 -0.13 20.08 0.07
C VAL A 95 -0.28 20.27 1.57
N ALA A 96 -1.34 19.74 2.17
CA ALA A 96 -1.59 19.79 3.61
C ALA A 96 -0.94 18.62 4.38
N GLY A 97 -0.75 17.48 3.73
CA GLY A 97 -0.08 16.31 4.32
C GLY A 97 -0.25 15.03 3.50
N LEU A 98 0.38 13.96 3.98
CA LEU A 98 0.37 12.63 3.36
C LEU A 98 -0.06 11.54 4.35
N VAL A 99 -1.03 10.73 3.97
CA VAL A 99 -1.35 9.45 4.60
C VAL A 99 -0.73 8.34 3.76
N LEU A 100 0.15 7.55 4.37
CA LEU A 100 0.68 6.30 3.83
C LEU A 100 -0.15 5.15 4.35
N ALA A 101 -1.06 4.61 3.55
CA ALA A 101 -1.88 3.47 3.92
C ALA A 101 -1.29 2.18 3.37
N GLN A 102 -0.82 1.30 4.25
CA GLN A 102 -0.26 0.00 3.88
C GLN A 102 0.82 0.13 2.79
N SER A 103 1.58 1.22 2.81
CA SER A 103 2.58 1.53 1.79
C SER A 103 3.94 0.95 2.18
N PRO A 104 4.62 0.15 1.34
CA PRO A 104 5.92 -0.42 1.67
C PRO A 104 7.05 0.63 1.63
N TYR A 105 7.02 1.60 2.53
CA TYR A 105 7.89 2.79 2.54
C TYR A 105 9.37 2.43 2.56
N ALA A 106 9.74 1.50 3.45
CA ALA A 106 11.11 0.99 3.57
C ALA A 106 11.48 -0.01 2.47
N GLY A 107 10.48 -0.64 1.83
CA GLY A 107 10.62 -1.70 0.85
C GLY A 107 9.72 -2.87 1.15
N ASN A 108 9.90 -3.93 0.38
CA ASN A 108 9.14 -5.16 0.47
C ASN A 108 10.10 -6.35 0.46
N PRO A 109 10.06 -7.21 1.50
CA PRO A 109 10.98 -8.34 1.61
C PRO A 109 10.72 -9.41 0.54
N ILE A 110 9.46 -9.62 0.14
CA ILE A 110 9.11 -10.54 -0.95
C ILE A 110 9.66 -10.02 -2.28
N ALA A 111 9.53 -8.72 -2.57
CA ALA A 111 10.10 -8.14 -3.79
C ALA A 111 11.63 -8.30 -3.85
N SER A 112 12.30 -8.03 -2.73
CA SER A 112 13.75 -8.22 -2.59
C SER A 112 14.14 -9.66 -2.84
N ASP A 113 13.40 -10.59 -2.24
CA ASP A 113 13.78 -11.98 -2.33
C ASP A 113 13.41 -12.60 -3.69
N ILE A 114 12.32 -12.20 -4.37
CA ILE A 114 11.91 -12.69 -5.70
C ILE A 114 12.99 -12.42 -6.75
N LEU A 115 13.59 -11.22 -6.66
CA LEU A 115 14.63 -10.74 -7.56
C LEU A 115 16.01 -11.26 -7.17
N SER A 116 16.22 -11.53 -5.87
CA SER A 116 17.37 -12.31 -5.42
C SER A 116 17.22 -13.78 -5.81
N GLN A 117 18.32 -14.54 -5.87
CA GLN A 117 18.24 -16.00 -6.02
C GLN A 117 17.70 -16.71 -4.76
N GLY A 118 17.29 -15.96 -3.72
CA GLY A 118 17.08 -16.42 -2.35
C GLY A 118 15.65 -16.71 -1.91
N LEU A 119 14.57 -16.18 -2.54
CA LEU A 119 13.22 -16.47 -2.04
C LEU A 119 12.81 -17.91 -2.32
N LEU A 120 13.12 -18.40 -3.52
CA LEU A 120 12.37 -19.48 -4.13
C LEU A 120 13.29 -20.37 -4.96
N LYS A 121 14.13 -21.16 -4.28
CA LYS A 121 14.73 -22.34 -4.91
C LYS A 121 13.64 -23.31 -5.42
N HIS A 122 12.46 -23.26 -4.78
CA HIS A 122 11.26 -24.00 -5.16
C HIS A 122 10.45 -23.23 -6.21
N VAL A 123 10.46 -23.75 -7.43
CA VAL A 123 9.83 -23.13 -8.61
C VAL A 123 8.31 -22.97 -8.45
N ASN A 124 7.66 -23.84 -7.68
CA ASN A 124 6.20 -23.82 -7.48
C ASN A 124 5.78 -22.70 -6.53
N LEU A 125 6.39 -22.61 -5.34
CA LEU A 125 6.16 -21.48 -4.43
C LEU A 125 6.53 -20.14 -5.12
N LYS A 126 7.56 -20.13 -6.00
CA LYS A 126 7.90 -18.94 -6.79
C LYS A 126 6.73 -18.49 -7.62
N LYS A 127 6.17 -19.45 -8.33
CA LYS A 127 5.07 -19.24 -9.24
C LYS A 127 3.83 -18.79 -8.49
N GLU A 128 3.49 -19.38 -7.35
CA GLU A 128 2.32 -18.99 -6.55
C GLU A 128 2.44 -17.57 -5.99
N VAL A 129 3.59 -17.23 -5.39
CA VAL A 129 3.87 -15.87 -4.88
C VAL A 129 3.80 -14.86 -6.02
N MET A 130 4.43 -15.18 -7.16
CA MET A 130 4.35 -14.33 -8.35
C MET A 130 2.91 -14.21 -8.84
N GLU A 131 2.15 -15.29 -8.94
CA GLU A 131 0.74 -15.26 -9.36
C GLU A 131 -0.08 -14.34 -8.46
N ILE A 132 0.10 -14.35 -7.13
CA ILE A 132 -0.60 -13.45 -6.21
C ILE A 132 -0.22 -11.98 -6.48
N ILE A 133 1.07 -11.69 -6.63
CA ILE A 133 1.57 -10.32 -6.91
C ILE A 133 1.04 -9.81 -8.27
N MET A 134 1.07 -10.67 -9.28
CA MET A 134 0.66 -10.37 -10.65
C MET A 134 -0.87 -10.23 -10.77
N SER A 135 -1.65 -11.03 -10.03
CA SER A 135 -3.11 -11.12 -10.15
C SER A 135 -3.90 -10.08 -9.35
N GLY A 136 -3.28 -9.32 -8.44
CA GLY A 136 -4.07 -8.41 -7.61
C GLY A 136 -3.39 -7.16 -7.05
N ILE A 137 -2.08 -6.93 -7.28
CA ILE A 137 -1.35 -5.92 -6.48
C ILE A 137 -0.47 -5.01 -7.34
N LEU A 138 0.35 -5.54 -8.25
CA LEU A 138 1.33 -4.74 -9.01
C LEU A 138 1.14 -4.79 -10.53
N ASN A 139 0.08 -5.43 -11.03
CA ASN A 139 -0.16 -5.63 -12.47
C ASN A 139 1.03 -6.22 -13.24
N GLY A 140 1.97 -6.83 -12.52
CA GLY A 140 3.04 -7.63 -13.06
C GLY A 140 4.21 -6.94 -13.73
N ASP A 141 4.43 -5.65 -13.50
CA ASP A 141 5.66 -5.00 -13.97
C ASP A 141 6.84 -5.32 -13.03
N LEU A 142 7.88 -5.96 -13.58
CA LEU A 142 9.12 -6.24 -12.89
C LEU A 142 9.80 -4.97 -12.37
N ARG A 143 9.66 -3.83 -13.07
CA ARG A 143 10.19 -2.54 -12.62
C ARG A 143 9.47 -2.03 -11.38
N ALA A 144 8.14 -2.17 -11.34
CA ALA A 144 7.37 -1.83 -10.16
C ALA A 144 7.77 -2.71 -8.97
N ILE A 145 8.04 -4.00 -9.19
CA ILE A 145 8.58 -4.91 -8.14
C ILE A 145 10.00 -4.48 -7.73
N GLU A 146 10.87 -4.13 -8.69
CA GLU A 146 12.25 -3.71 -8.44
C GLU A 146 12.31 -2.47 -7.55
N ASP A 147 11.46 -1.48 -7.80
CA ASP A 147 11.36 -0.26 -6.99
C ASP A 147 10.95 -0.52 -5.54
N LEU A 148 10.29 -1.66 -5.26
CA LEU A 148 9.91 -2.07 -3.91
C LEU A 148 11.03 -2.80 -3.18
N THR A 149 12.13 -3.16 -3.83
CA THR A 149 13.25 -3.82 -3.14
C THR A 149 13.88 -2.90 -2.10
N TYR A 150 14.42 -3.49 -1.04
CA TYR A 150 15.14 -2.71 -0.02
C TYR A 150 16.33 -1.93 -0.59
N GLU A 151 16.98 -2.46 -1.63
CA GLU A 151 18.10 -1.79 -2.28
C GLU A 151 17.63 -0.51 -2.99
N LYS A 152 16.64 -0.61 -3.88
CA LYS A 152 16.11 0.55 -4.61
C LYS A 152 15.44 1.56 -3.70
N ARG A 153 14.68 1.11 -2.68
CA ARG A 153 14.11 2.04 -1.69
C ARG A 153 15.18 2.79 -0.91
N ARG A 154 16.26 2.12 -0.50
CA ARG A 154 17.36 2.76 0.22
C ARG A 154 18.12 3.75 -0.67
N GLU A 155 18.35 3.40 -1.94
CA GLU A 155 18.95 4.30 -2.93
C GLU A 155 18.07 5.56 -3.11
N PHE A 156 16.78 5.37 -3.34
CA PHE A 156 15.83 6.46 -3.49
C PHE A 156 15.78 7.38 -2.26
N LEU A 157 15.62 6.81 -1.07
CA LEU A 157 15.48 7.57 0.18
C LEU A 157 16.75 8.34 0.57
N ARG A 158 17.93 7.88 0.14
CA ARG A 158 19.19 8.62 0.33
C ARG A 158 19.23 9.88 -0.53
N SER A 159 18.76 9.79 -1.77
CA SER A 159 18.77 10.92 -2.72
C SER A 159 17.59 11.87 -2.51
N TYR A 160 16.43 11.32 -2.14
CA TYR A 160 15.15 12.03 -2.06
C TYR A 160 14.43 11.71 -0.74
N PRO A 161 14.99 12.09 0.42
CA PRO A 161 14.32 11.89 1.69
C PRO A 161 13.00 12.67 1.73
N LEU A 162 11.99 12.11 2.40
CA LEU A 162 10.73 12.82 2.58
C LEU A 162 10.97 14.08 3.44
N PRO A 163 10.49 15.27 3.03
CA PRO A 163 10.70 16.51 3.79
C PRO A 163 10.19 16.38 5.22
N ARG A 164 10.94 16.89 6.21
CA ARG A 164 10.56 16.74 7.63
C ARG A 164 9.37 17.59 8.02
N GLU A 165 9.16 18.67 7.27
CA GLU A 165 8.12 19.67 7.46
C GLU A 165 6.75 19.11 7.11
N ILE A 166 6.64 18.20 6.12
CA ILE A 166 5.35 17.66 5.73
C ILE A 166 4.74 16.82 6.88
N PRO A 167 3.46 17.02 7.20
CA PRO A 167 2.71 16.13 8.08
C PRO A 167 2.52 14.77 7.42
N VAL A 168 2.80 13.70 8.15
CA VAL A 168 2.70 12.32 7.64
C VAL A 168 2.03 11.43 8.66
N VAL A 169 1.06 10.63 8.22
CA VAL A 169 0.45 9.55 9.00
C VAL A 169 0.70 8.23 8.28
N SER A 170 1.30 7.26 8.97
CA SER A 170 1.42 5.88 8.48
C SER A 170 0.31 5.02 9.08
N PHE A 171 -0.52 4.40 8.25
CA PHE A 171 -1.55 3.46 8.66
C PHE A 171 -1.20 2.07 8.17
N HIS A 172 -1.27 1.08 9.06
CA HIS A 172 -1.14 -0.32 8.70
C HIS A 172 -2.04 -1.23 9.51
N THR A 173 -2.25 -2.42 8.96
CA THR A 173 -3.07 -3.48 9.54
C THR A 173 -2.26 -4.76 9.60
N GLU A 174 -2.83 -5.78 10.21
CA GLU A 174 -2.33 -7.14 10.09
C GLU A 174 -3.47 -8.08 9.75
N THR A 175 -3.18 -9.12 8.98
CA THR A 175 -4.08 -10.24 8.81
C THR A 175 -3.63 -11.41 9.68
N LYS A 176 -4.55 -11.97 10.45
CA LYS A 176 -4.34 -13.11 11.33
C LYS A 176 -4.47 -14.38 10.50
N ILE A 177 -3.44 -15.20 10.61
CA ILE A 177 -3.37 -16.47 9.91
C ILE A 177 -4.30 -17.47 10.62
N ASN A 178 -5.27 -18.03 9.89
CA ASN A 178 -6.07 -19.14 10.41
C ASN A 178 -5.27 -20.44 10.27
N MET A 179 -5.40 -21.32 11.27
CA MET A 179 -4.76 -22.64 11.30
C MET A 179 -5.06 -23.50 10.07
N SER A 180 -6.24 -23.36 9.45
CA SER A 180 -6.57 -24.06 8.20
C SER A 180 -5.71 -23.66 7.00
N ILE A 181 -5.30 -22.38 6.92
CA ILE A 181 -4.41 -21.86 5.88
C ILE A 181 -2.97 -22.30 6.17
N LEU A 182 -2.56 -22.29 7.44
CA LEU A 182 -1.27 -22.85 7.88
C LEU A 182 -1.17 -24.34 7.54
N THR A 183 -2.24 -25.12 7.75
CA THR A 183 -2.24 -26.55 7.40
C THR A 183 -2.10 -26.75 5.90
N LYS A 184 -2.82 -25.99 5.06
CA LYS A 184 -2.62 -26.05 3.60
C LYS A 184 -1.21 -25.65 3.18
N PHE A 185 -0.66 -24.59 3.77
CA PHE A 185 0.72 -24.17 3.52
C PHE A 185 1.72 -25.24 3.95
N TYR A 186 1.51 -25.84 5.13
CA TYR A 186 2.34 -26.91 5.66
C TYR A 186 2.21 -28.20 4.85
N GLU A 187 1.04 -28.51 4.30
CA GLU A 187 0.83 -29.62 3.37
C GLU A 187 1.59 -29.39 2.06
N VAL A 188 1.49 -28.20 1.46
CA VAL A 188 2.28 -27.82 0.27
C VAL A 188 3.78 -27.92 0.57
N ALA A 189 4.23 -27.37 1.70
CA ALA A 189 5.62 -27.43 2.14
C ALA A 189 6.11 -28.86 2.49
N LYS A 190 5.24 -29.72 3.04
CA LYS A 190 5.53 -31.14 3.38
C LYS A 190 5.61 -32.03 2.15
N VAL A 191 4.71 -31.84 1.20
CA VAL A 191 4.75 -32.52 -0.10
C VAL A 191 6.09 -32.21 -0.76
N GLU A 192 6.59 -30.98 -0.65
CA GLU A 192 7.90 -30.59 -1.20
C GLU A 192 9.10 -31.17 -0.42
N PHE A 193 9.07 -31.24 0.91
CA PHE A 193 10.16 -31.86 1.69
C PHE A 193 10.31 -33.37 1.43
N SER A 194 9.20 -34.06 1.15
CA SER A 194 9.20 -35.50 0.88
C SER A 194 9.66 -35.86 -0.54
N VAL A 195 9.68 -34.91 -1.48
CA VAL A 195 10.11 -35.11 -2.89
C VAL A 195 11.64 -35.01 -3.06
N THR A 196 12.39 -34.87 -1.97
CA THR A 196 13.87 -35.02 -1.96
C THR A 196 14.35 -36.43 -1.61
N ALA A 197 13.50 -37.46 -1.76
CA ALA A 197 13.91 -38.87 -1.83
C ALA A 197 13.88 -39.34 -3.31
N PRO A 198 14.87 -40.11 -3.78
CA PRO A 198 15.13 -40.24 -5.22
C PRO A 198 14.20 -41.27 -5.90
N VAL A 199 14.12 -41.09 -7.23
CA VAL A 199 13.61 -42.01 -8.27
C VAL A 199 12.10 -41.99 -8.52
N GLY A 200 11.72 -41.52 -9.71
CA GLY A 200 10.48 -41.95 -10.37
C GLY A 200 9.65 -40.81 -10.94
N VAL A 201 9.71 -40.68 -12.27
CA VAL A 201 8.89 -39.80 -13.12
C VAL A 201 7.42 -39.76 -12.66
N ARG A 202 6.95 -38.62 -12.16
CA ARG A 202 5.55 -38.20 -12.25
C ARG A 202 5.47 -36.72 -12.56
N SER A 203 5.23 -36.44 -13.84
CA SER A 203 4.70 -35.16 -14.32
C SER A 203 3.39 -34.88 -13.61
N PHE A 204 3.34 -33.86 -12.75
CA PHE A 204 2.09 -33.34 -12.22
C PHE A 204 1.68 -32.13 -13.06
N SER A 205 0.76 -32.41 -13.98
CA SER A 205 -0.03 -31.43 -14.70
C SER A 205 -0.90 -30.59 -13.76
N LYS A 206 -0.77 -29.26 -13.91
CA LYS A 206 -1.77 -28.20 -13.67
C LYS A 206 -2.83 -28.46 -12.59
N ILE A 207 -2.62 -27.90 -11.40
CA ILE A 207 -3.71 -27.43 -10.54
C ILE A 207 -3.43 -25.96 -10.21
N SER A 208 -3.74 -25.07 -11.15
CA SER A 208 -3.84 -23.63 -10.90
C SER A 208 -5.26 -23.36 -10.44
N VAL A 209 -5.55 -23.58 -9.15
CA VAL A 209 -6.82 -23.12 -8.58
C VAL A 209 -6.68 -21.60 -8.41
N PRO A 210 -7.51 -20.77 -9.06
CA PRO A 210 -7.49 -19.33 -8.81
C PRO A 210 -7.83 -19.10 -7.34
N TRP A 211 -6.84 -18.67 -6.57
CA TRP A 211 -7.02 -18.37 -5.15
C TRP A 211 -7.90 -17.11 -5.02
N PRO A 212 -8.92 -17.10 -4.14
CA PRO A 212 -9.54 -15.84 -3.73
C PRO A 212 -8.47 -14.88 -3.19
N LEU A 213 -8.53 -13.60 -3.55
CA LEU A 213 -7.50 -12.60 -3.18
C LEU A 213 -7.20 -12.62 -1.68
N SER A 214 -8.22 -12.66 -0.84
CA SER A 214 -8.09 -12.73 0.63
C SER A 214 -7.33 -13.97 1.11
N SER A 215 -7.48 -15.10 0.43
CA SER A 215 -6.75 -16.34 0.75
C SER A 215 -5.28 -16.23 0.34
N GLY A 216 -5.01 -15.62 -0.82
CA GLY A 216 -3.65 -15.30 -1.26
C GLY A 216 -2.94 -14.38 -0.28
N LEU A 217 -3.57 -13.29 0.14
CA LEU A 217 -3.03 -12.35 1.13
C LEU A 217 -2.77 -13.02 2.49
N ALA A 218 -3.68 -13.88 2.96
CA ALA A 218 -3.47 -14.62 4.20
C ALA A 218 -2.29 -15.61 4.12
N MET A 219 -2.12 -16.29 2.97
CA MET A 219 -0.96 -17.15 2.72
C MET A 219 0.34 -16.35 2.73
N MET A 220 0.34 -15.19 2.07
CA MET A 220 1.50 -14.31 2.03
C MET A 220 1.85 -13.73 3.40
N ALA A 221 0.84 -13.44 4.24
CA ALA A 221 1.08 -13.08 5.63
C ALA A 221 1.75 -14.21 6.42
N ALA A 222 1.33 -15.46 6.21
CA ALA A 222 1.96 -16.62 6.82
C ALA A 222 3.41 -16.80 6.37
N LEU A 223 3.69 -16.61 5.08
CA LEU A 223 5.04 -16.67 4.54
C LEU A 223 5.96 -15.61 5.19
N LEU A 224 5.46 -14.38 5.33
CA LEU A 224 6.20 -13.28 5.93
C LEU A 224 6.50 -13.52 7.42
N ASP A 225 5.52 -14.02 8.16
CA ASP A 225 5.67 -14.35 9.59
C ASP A 225 6.65 -15.52 9.79
N LEU A 226 6.53 -16.59 9.01
CA LEU A 226 7.41 -17.75 9.12
C LEU A 226 8.86 -17.43 8.74
N ARG A 227 9.07 -16.64 7.69
CA ARG A 227 10.41 -16.37 7.14
C ARG A 227 11.13 -15.24 7.85
N TYR A 228 10.41 -14.17 8.21
CA TYR A 228 11.00 -12.96 8.75
C TYR A 228 10.57 -12.67 10.19
N SER A 229 9.66 -13.46 10.77
CA SER A 229 9.07 -13.19 12.09
C SER A 229 8.36 -11.83 12.17
N GLU A 230 7.80 -11.38 11.05
CA GLU A 230 7.12 -10.09 10.93
C GLU A 230 5.64 -10.25 10.56
N LYS A 231 4.78 -9.56 11.31
CA LYS A 231 3.35 -9.46 10.97
C LYS A 231 3.14 -8.53 9.79
N SER A 232 2.14 -8.83 8.97
CA SER A 232 1.80 -8.06 7.77
C SER A 232 0.30 -8.09 7.49
N ASP A 233 -0.12 -7.22 6.59
CA ASP A 233 -1.46 -7.19 5.99
C ASP A 233 -1.62 -8.22 4.85
N GLY A 234 -0.63 -9.11 4.67
CA GLY A 234 -0.53 -10.03 3.54
C GLY A 234 0.49 -9.61 2.51
N LEU A 235 1.04 -8.39 2.53
CA LEU A 235 2.09 -8.00 1.58
C LEU A 235 3.14 -7.10 2.18
N VAL A 236 2.71 -6.15 3.00
CA VAL A 236 3.57 -5.15 3.60
C VAL A 236 3.69 -5.45 5.08
N THR A 237 4.93 -5.61 5.54
CA THR A 237 5.18 -5.81 6.96
C THR A 237 4.88 -4.53 7.72
N ARG A 238 4.53 -4.65 9.01
CA ARG A 238 4.27 -3.48 9.86
C ARG A 238 5.44 -2.51 9.88
N LYS A 239 6.67 -3.03 10.00
CA LYS A 239 7.88 -2.20 10.06
C LYS A 239 8.13 -1.46 8.75
N ASP A 240 7.84 -2.09 7.62
CA ASP A 240 8.06 -1.48 6.32
C ASP A 240 7.00 -0.43 5.97
N ALA A 241 5.83 -0.47 6.61
CA ALA A 241 4.76 0.50 6.45
C ALA A 241 4.95 1.81 7.24
N GLU A 242 5.88 1.83 8.19
CA GLU A 242 6.12 2.96 9.09
C GLU A 242 7.19 3.90 8.52
N ALA A 243 6.79 5.07 8.03
CA ALA A 243 7.73 6.07 7.56
C ALA A 243 8.37 6.82 8.75
N PRO A 244 9.70 7.05 8.76
CA PRO A 244 10.36 7.82 9.81
C PRO A 244 9.75 9.22 9.99
N GLY A 245 9.46 9.58 11.24
CA GLY A 245 8.87 10.89 11.59
C GLY A 245 7.36 11.02 11.33
N SER A 246 6.70 9.95 10.89
CA SER A 246 5.23 9.90 10.79
C SER A 246 4.57 9.61 12.14
N VAL A 247 3.30 9.99 12.28
CA VAL A 247 2.42 9.43 13.31
C VAL A 247 1.91 8.08 12.82
N VAL A 248 2.09 7.03 13.61
CA VAL A 248 1.71 5.67 13.22
C VAL A 248 0.37 5.26 13.85
N VAL A 249 -0.57 4.87 13.00
CA VAL A 249 -1.85 4.26 13.39
C VAL A 249 -1.80 2.77 13.12
N ARG A 250 -1.89 1.98 14.20
CA ARG A 250 -1.81 0.52 14.16
C ARG A 250 -3.18 -0.07 14.46
N SER A 251 -3.84 -0.64 13.46
CA SER A 251 -5.12 -1.32 13.69
C SER A 251 -4.93 -2.64 14.44
N ARG A 252 -5.84 -2.92 15.38
CA ARG A 252 -5.93 -4.23 16.06
C ARG A 252 -6.89 -5.20 15.36
N ARG A 253 -7.63 -4.72 14.36
CA ARG A 253 -8.57 -5.51 13.56
C ARG A 253 -7.79 -6.41 12.60
N ASN A 254 -8.39 -7.56 12.29
CA ASN A 254 -7.86 -8.51 11.33
C ASN A 254 -8.23 -8.05 9.90
N LEU A 255 -7.37 -7.26 9.26
CA LEU A 255 -7.65 -6.61 7.99
C LEU A 255 -6.49 -6.85 7.02
N ASP A 256 -6.79 -7.31 5.82
CA ASP A 256 -5.80 -7.54 4.77
C ASP A 256 -5.43 -6.25 4.01
N HIS A 257 -4.49 -6.36 3.08
CA HIS A 257 -3.97 -5.26 2.27
C HIS A 257 -5.03 -4.58 1.39
N GLY A 258 -6.10 -5.28 1.02
CA GLY A 258 -7.16 -4.76 0.15
C GLY A 258 -8.26 -4.03 0.93
N TRP A 259 -8.43 -4.30 2.21
CA TRP A 259 -9.58 -3.81 2.99
C TRP A 259 -9.83 -2.30 2.89
N ILE A 260 -8.76 -1.48 2.90
CA ILE A 260 -8.90 -0.02 2.88
C ILE A 260 -9.41 0.54 1.54
N VAL A 261 -9.29 -0.23 0.45
CA VAL A 261 -9.65 0.22 -0.91
C VAL A 261 -10.90 -0.46 -1.46
N LEU A 262 -11.29 -1.60 -0.88
CA LEU A 262 -12.47 -2.38 -1.31
C LEU A 262 -13.79 -1.68 -0.94
N PRO A 263 -14.92 -2.05 -1.55
CA PRO A 263 -16.24 -1.53 -1.16
C PRO A 263 -16.56 -1.74 0.32
N CYS A 264 -17.35 -0.84 0.90
CA CYS A 264 -17.96 -0.99 2.23
C CYS A 264 -19.07 -2.07 2.24
N LEU A 265 -18.84 -3.24 1.64
CA LEU A 265 -19.83 -4.31 1.59
C LEU A 265 -19.73 -5.20 2.83
N ASN A 266 -20.86 -5.44 3.51
CA ASN A 266 -20.99 -6.38 4.63
C ASN A 266 -20.06 -6.10 5.83
N GLU A 267 -19.77 -4.83 6.14
CA GLU A 267 -19.08 -4.49 7.38
C GLU A 267 -20.00 -4.61 8.60
N ASP A 268 -19.44 -5.06 9.74
CA ASP A 268 -20.17 -5.08 11.01
C ASP A 268 -20.60 -3.64 11.35
N PRO A 269 -21.90 -3.34 11.53
CA PRO A 269 -22.36 -1.99 11.84
C PRO A 269 -21.82 -1.44 13.16
N LYS A 270 -21.20 -2.27 14.00
CA LYS A 270 -20.52 -1.86 15.24
C LYS A 270 -19.07 -1.44 15.02
N GLU A 271 -18.47 -1.78 13.88
CA GLU A 271 -17.10 -1.40 13.54
C GLU A 271 -17.09 -0.25 12.52
N ALA A 272 -16.06 0.60 12.59
CA ALA A 272 -15.90 1.67 11.62
C ALA A 272 -15.52 1.10 10.24
N ASN A 273 -16.23 1.52 9.21
CA ASN A 273 -15.92 1.12 7.84
C ASN A 273 -14.66 1.82 7.30
N ASN A 274 -14.18 1.38 6.13
CA ASN A 274 -12.96 1.95 5.56
C ASN A 274 -13.07 3.46 5.28
N CYS A 275 -14.23 3.98 4.83
CA CYS A 275 -14.45 5.41 4.63
C CYS A 275 -14.30 6.22 5.93
N GLN A 276 -14.88 5.72 7.03
CA GLN A 276 -14.78 6.34 8.35
C GLN A 276 -13.34 6.29 8.88
N VAL A 277 -12.62 5.19 8.63
CA VAL A 277 -11.19 5.11 8.98
C VAL A 277 -10.38 6.11 8.17
N ILE A 278 -10.61 6.23 6.87
CA ILE A 278 -9.91 7.22 6.03
C ILE A 278 -10.20 8.65 6.48
N GLU A 279 -11.45 8.98 6.83
CA GLU A 279 -11.80 10.27 7.41
C GLU A 279 -11.03 10.53 8.72
N ALA A 280 -10.97 9.54 9.61
CA ALA A 280 -10.22 9.65 10.86
C ALA A 280 -8.71 9.85 10.61
N LEU A 281 -8.14 9.18 9.60
CA LEU A 281 -6.73 9.36 9.20
C LEU A 281 -6.47 10.78 8.68
N PHE A 282 -7.36 11.35 7.86
CA PHE A 282 -7.24 12.74 7.42
C PHE A 282 -7.44 13.74 8.56
N THR A 283 -8.37 13.47 9.47
CA THR A 283 -8.57 14.28 10.68
C THR A 283 -7.31 14.34 11.51
N LEU A 284 -6.71 13.17 11.78
CA LEU A 284 -5.44 13.06 12.50
C LEU A 284 -4.31 13.78 11.76
N LEU A 285 -4.23 13.63 10.44
CA LEU A 285 -3.22 14.29 9.63
C LEU A 285 -3.32 15.82 9.73
N MET A 286 -4.54 16.38 9.72
CA MET A 286 -4.77 17.81 9.92
C MET A 286 -4.41 18.26 11.33
N GLU A 287 -4.66 17.45 12.35
CA GLU A 287 -4.20 17.75 13.71
C GLU A 287 -2.67 17.79 13.80
N VAL A 288 -1.98 16.82 13.18
CA VAL A 288 -0.52 16.80 13.08
C VAL A 288 -0.01 18.02 12.33
N ALA A 289 -0.68 18.41 11.25
CA ALA A 289 -0.36 19.61 10.49
C ALA A 289 -0.47 20.89 11.32
N GLY A 290 -1.55 21.02 12.12
CA GLY A 290 -1.74 22.14 13.03
C GLY A 290 -0.64 22.23 14.09
N ARG A 291 -0.29 21.09 14.70
CA ARG A 291 0.80 21.02 15.70
C ARG A 291 2.17 21.38 15.13
N LYS A 292 2.42 21.08 13.84
CA LYS A 292 3.65 21.47 13.12
C LYS A 292 3.65 22.94 12.66
N GLY A 293 2.59 23.72 12.92
CA GLY A 293 2.43 25.08 12.36
C GLY A 293 2.22 25.10 10.85
N PHE A 294 1.95 23.94 10.24
CA PHE A 294 1.87 23.76 8.80
C PHE A 294 0.53 24.23 8.23
N LEU A 295 -0.49 24.47 9.07
CA LEU A 295 -1.83 24.95 8.65
C LEU A 295 -2.01 26.46 8.69
N LEU A 296 -1.03 27.24 9.15
CA LEU A 296 -1.20 28.68 9.24
C LEU A 296 -1.09 29.31 7.83
N PRO A 297 -2.02 30.20 7.45
CA PRO A 297 -1.80 31.03 6.27
C PRO A 297 -0.60 31.93 6.55
N THR A 298 0.45 31.83 5.74
CA THR A 298 1.41 32.92 5.59
C THR A 298 0.62 34.09 4.99
N TYR A 299 0.29 35.06 5.83
CA TYR A 299 -0.30 36.34 5.46
C TYR A 299 0.58 37.09 4.46
#